data_AF-A0A318CZL1-F1
#
_entry.id   AF-A0A318CZL1-F1
#
_cell.length_a   1.000
_cell.length_b   1.000
_cell.length_c   1.000
_cell.angle_alpha   90.00
_cell.angle_beta   90.00
_cell.angle_gamma   90.00
#
_symmetry.space_group_name_H-M   'P 1'
#
loop_
_entity.id
_entity.type
_entity.pdbx_description
1 polymer ?
#
loop_
_entity_poly.entity_id
_entity_poly.type
_entity_poly.pdbx_seq_one_letter_code
_entity_poly.pdbx_strand_id
1 'polypeptide(L)'
;MALLTRRHALGLGIGALSAAGLRVAPAVADDGAEMHGMSVFGDLKYPADFQIFDYVNPKAPKGGAFSVIPWVRAYNQSYYTFNSLNAYVLKGEGAQGMDMTFATLMSRANDEPDAMYGFAAKSVQISPDKLIYRFALRPEARFHDGSKLTAQDVVFSLNTLKEKGHPLIQVQLRDFVKAEAPDDATVVVTFAAGRARDVP
;
A
#
# COMPACT_ATOMS: atom_id res chain seq x y z
N MET A 1 31.67 68.18 -38.05
CA MET A 1 31.72 67.52 -39.38
C MET A 1 31.62 66.02 -39.13
N ALA A 2 30.62 65.25 -39.53
CA ALA A 2 29.38 65.48 -40.27
C ALA A 2 28.33 64.47 -39.77
N LEU A 3 27.06 64.88 -39.79
CA LEU A 3 25.85 64.12 -39.43
C LEU A 3 25.41 63.19 -40.58
N LEU A 4 24.92 61.99 -40.26
CA LEU A 4 24.09 61.14 -41.15
C LEU A 4 22.99 60.46 -40.30
N THR A 5 21.91 61.16 -39.95
CA THR A 5 20.53 61.16 -40.51
C THR A 5 19.68 59.89 -40.44
N ARG A 6 18.47 60.11 -39.88
CA ARG A 6 17.28 59.25 -39.82
C ARG A 6 16.75 58.96 -41.22
N ARG A 7 16.74 57.69 -41.65
CA ARG A 7 15.83 57.09 -42.65
C ARG A 7 16.25 55.65 -42.87
N HIS A 8 15.58 54.70 -42.21
CA HIS A 8 15.23 53.35 -42.69
C HIS A 8 14.30 52.77 -41.62
N ALA A 9 13.05 53.21 -41.70
CA ALA A 9 11.94 52.70 -40.94
C ALA A 9 11.27 51.56 -41.72
N LEU A 10 10.80 50.56 -40.96
CA LEU A 10 9.92 49.44 -41.31
C LEU A 10 10.48 48.26 -42.14
N GLY A 11 10.59 47.13 -41.45
CA GLY A 11 10.36 45.79 -41.97
C GLY A 11 9.73 44.94 -40.87
N LEU A 12 8.40 44.87 -40.85
CA LEU A 12 7.61 43.94 -40.03
C LEU A 12 7.87 42.50 -40.50
N GLY A 13 8.11 41.59 -39.56
CA GLY A 13 8.25 40.16 -39.82
C GLY A 13 7.96 39.34 -38.57
N ILE A 14 6.68 39.00 -38.39
CA ILE A 14 6.13 38.05 -37.41
C ILE A 14 6.81 36.68 -37.59
N GLY A 15 7.27 36.05 -36.51
CA GLY A 15 7.96 34.77 -36.61
C GLY A 15 8.03 33.99 -35.29
N ALA A 16 6.95 33.27 -34.99
CA ALA A 16 6.85 32.05 -34.19
C ALA A 16 7.27 32.08 -32.70
N LEU A 17 6.27 32.26 -31.83
CA LEU A 17 6.23 31.60 -30.53
C LEU A 17 6.37 30.08 -30.73
N SER A 18 7.57 29.55 -30.53
CA SER A 18 7.75 28.13 -30.24
C SER A 18 7.70 27.96 -28.73
N ALA A 19 6.48 28.00 -28.17
CA ALA A 19 6.25 27.47 -26.83
C ALA A 19 6.37 25.95 -26.92
N ALA A 20 7.62 25.46 -26.89
CA ALA A 20 7.89 24.06 -26.67
C ALA A 20 7.20 23.68 -25.36
N GLY A 21 6.19 22.82 -25.47
CA GLY A 21 5.40 22.35 -24.34
C GLY A 21 6.34 21.82 -23.27
N LEU A 22 6.50 22.59 -22.21
CA LEU A 22 7.13 22.14 -21.00
C LEU A 22 6.24 21.00 -20.50
N ARG A 23 6.65 19.77 -20.80
CA ARG A 23 6.09 18.59 -20.14
C ARG A 23 6.43 18.79 -18.67
N VAL A 24 5.46 19.27 -17.91
CA VAL A 24 5.47 19.19 -16.46
C VAL A 24 5.50 17.70 -16.18
N ALA A 25 6.71 17.17 -15.96
CA ALA A 25 6.85 15.87 -15.34
C ALA A 25 6.08 15.96 -14.01
N PRO A 26 5.25 14.97 -13.66
CA PRO A 26 4.63 14.96 -12.35
C PRO A 26 5.75 15.13 -11.33
N ALA A 27 5.58 16.08 -10.41
CA ALA A 27 6.50 16.25 -9.30
C ALA A 27 6.55 14.91 -8.56
N VAL A 28 7.64 14.17 -8.77
CA VAL A 28 7.96 13.02 -7.95
C VAL A 28 8.31 13.64 -6.61
N ALA A 29 7.37 13.60 -5.67
CA ALA A 29 7.69 13.91 -4.29
C ALA A 29 8.88 13.03 -3.91
N ASP A 30 9.86 13.61 -3.20
CA ASP A 30 11.00 12.89 -2.64
C ASP A 30 10.49 12.05 -1.47
N ASP A 31 9.71 11.02 -1.82
CA ASP A 31 9.30 9.98 -0.92
C ASP A 31 10.54 9.14 -0.64
N GLY A 32 10.77 8.80 0.63
CA GLY A 32 12.03 8.20 1.07
C GLY A 32 12.41 6.93 0.31
N ALA A 33 13.61 6.41 0.59
CA ALA A 33 14.12 5.22 -0.08
C ALA A 33 13.10 4.07 -0.08
N GLU A 34 13.06 3.32 -1.18
CA GLU A 34 12.22 2.12 -1.30
C GLU A 34 12.78 1.03 -0.36
N MET A 35 11.94 0.58 0.58
CA MET A 35 12.31 -0.40 1.61
C MET A 35 11.54 -1.70 1.42
N HIS A 36 12.20 -2.85 1.66
CA HIS A 36 11.58 -4.19 1.61
C HIS A 36 10.71 -4.51 2.84
N GLY A 37 10.84 -3.70 3.88
CA GLY A 37 10.14 -3.84 5.14
C GLY A 37 9.98 -2.50 5.85
N MET A 38 9.22 -2.49 6.94
CA MET A 38 9.08 -1.34 7.82
C MET A 38 8.98 -1.82 9.27
N SER A 39 9.53 -1.01 10.17
CA SER A 39 9.38 -1.18 11.61
C SER A 39 9.19 0.16 12.28
N VAL A 40 8.40 0.20 13.37
CA VAL A 40 8.30 1.38 14.22
C VAL A 40 9.65 1.76 14.86
N PHE A 41 10.57 0.80 15.01
CA PHE A 41 11.92 1.02 15.57
C PHE A 41 12.99 1.30 14.51
N GLY A 42 12.65 1.18 13.22
CA GLY A 42 13.53 1.49 12.09
C GLY A 42 14.42 0.33 11.64
N ASP A 43 15.03 -0.40 12.57
CA ASP A 43 15.88 -1.54 12.24
C ASP A 43 15.04 -2.78 11.86
N LEU A 44 15.53 -3.54 10.88
CA LEU A 44 14.94 -4.80 10.43
C LEU A 44 15.95 -5.92 10.65
N LYS A 45 15.52 -7.03 11.27
CA LYS A 45 16.37 -8.22 11.43
C LYS A 45 16.79 -8.82 10.09
N TYR A 46 15.86 -8.90 9.13
CA TYR A 46 16.10 -9.58 7.86
C TYR A 46 16.59 -8.60 6.77
N PRO A 47 17.71 -8.90 6.08
CA PRO A 47 18.23 -8.07 4.99
C PRO A 47 17.31 -8.12 3.76
N ALA A 48 17.47 -7.21 2.81
CA ALA A 48 16.57 -7.09 1.66
C ALA A 48 16.50 -8.33 0.74
N ASP A 49 17.54 -9.16 0.75
CA ASP A 49 17.68 -10.37 -0.07
C ASP A 49 17.31 -11.67 0.68
N PHE A 50 16.79 -11.58 1.90
CA PHE A 50 16.35 -12.75 2.65
C PHE A 50 15.27 -13.53 1.87
N GLN A 51 15.32 -14.86 1.96
CA GLN A 51 14.42 -15.74 1.20
C GLN A 51 13.32 -16.34 2.08
N ILE A 52 13.58 -16.46 3.37
CA ILE A 52 12.74 -17.20 4.31
C ILE A 52 12.96 -16.63 5.72
N PHE A 53 11.89 -16.55 6.51
CA PHE A 53 12.03 -16.22 7.93
C PHE A 53 12.72 -17.38 8.68
N ASP A 54 13.56 -17.06 9.66
CA ASP A 54 14.41 -18.02 10.38
C ASP A 54 13.58 -19.10 11.11
N TYR A 55 12.35 -18.76 11.50
CA TYR A 55 11.43 -19.67 12.19
C TYR A 55 10.66 -20.61 11.25
N VAL A 56 10.89 -20.55 9.93
CA VAL A 56 10.23 -21.42 8.96
C VAL A 56 11.13 -22.59 8.61
N ASN A 57 10.58 -23.81 8.66
CA ASN A 57 11.25 -24.99 8.14
C ASN A 57 11.05 -25.09 6.61
N PRO A 58 12.07 -24.85 5.76
CA PRO A 58 11.94 -24.94 4.30
C PRO A 58 11.63 -26.36 3.82
N LYS A 59 11.95 -27.38 4.63
CA LYS A 59 11.72 -28.80 4.32
C LYS A 59 10.41 -29.33 4.91
N ALA A 60 9.49 -28.45 5.32
CA ALA A 60 8.20 -28.86 5.85
C ALA A 60 7.45 -29.77 4.84
N PRO A 61 7.03 -30.99 5.24
CA PRO A 61 6.23 -31.86 4.39
C PRO A 61 4.98 -31.14 3.89
N LYS A 62 4.61 -31.37 2.63
CA LYS A 62 3.42 -30.79 2.02
C LYS A 62 2.32 -31.84 1.91
N GLY A 63 1.09 -31.45 2.29
CA GLY A 63 -0.09 -32.32 2.28
C GLY A 63 -0.55 -32.74 3.67
N GLY A 64 -1.60 -33.58 3.70
CA GLY A 64 -2.29 -33.98 4.92
C GLY A 64 -3.49 -33.08 5.26
N ALA A 65 -4.18 -33.41 6.35
CA ALA A 65 -5.30 -32.65 6.88
C ALA A 65 -4.96 -32.13 8.28
N PHE A 66 -5.27 -30.87 8.54
CA PHE A 66 -5.14 -30.25 9.85
C PHE A 66 -6.54 -29.90 10.37
N SER A 67 -6.84 -30.31 11.60
CA SER A 67 -8.11 -30.04 12.27
C SER A 67 -7.81 -29.41 13.63
N VAL A 68 -8.45 -28.27 13.88
CA VAL A 68 -8.09 -27.33 14.96
C VAL A 68 -9.34 -26.58 15.35
N ILE A 69 -9.46 -26.29 16.66
CA ILE A 69 -10.36 -25.25 17.18
C ILE A 69 -9.48 -24.04 17.51
N PRO A 70 -9.53 -22.97 16.72
CA PRO A 70 -8.76 -21.76 16.98
C PRO A 70 -9.11 -21.12 18.32
N TRP A 71 -8.07 -20.78 19.10
CA TRP A 71 -8.16 -20.08 20.39
C TRP A 71 -8.20 -18.56 20.25
N VAL A 72 -8.03 -18.06 19.03
CA VAL A 72 -8.06 -16.63 18.69
C VAL A 72 -9.11 -16.42 17.61
N ARG A 73 -9.79 -15.27 17.68
CA ARG A 73 -10.75 -14.82 16.68
C ARG A 73 -10.52 -13.35 16.35
N ALA A 74 -10.86 -12.95 15.13
CA ALA A 74 -10.87 -11.58 14.67
C ALA A 74 -12.30 -11.12 14.35
N TYR A 75 -12.61 -9.86 14.66
CA TYR A 75 -13.85 -9.20 14.25
C TYR A 75 -15.12 -9.96 14.66
N ASN A 76 -16.01 -10.29 13.72
CA ASN A 76 -17.28 -10.99 13.99
C ASN A 76 -17.15 -12.52 14.07
N GLN A 77 -15.94 -13.08 14.05
CA GLN A 77 -15.76 -14.53 14.14
C GLN A 77 -16.31 -15.09 15.45
N SER A 78 -16.70 -16.36 15.48
CA SER A 78 -17.27 -17.03 16.66
C SER A 78 -16.53 -18.33 16.96
N TYR A 79 -16.44 -18.70 18.25
CA TYR A 79 -15.80 -19.94 18.72
C TYR A 79 -16.70 -21.18 18.59
N TYR A 80 -18.01 -20.98 18.41
CA TYR A 80 -18.99 -22.06 18.51
C TYR A 80 -19.51 -22.50 17.14
N THR A 81 -20.05 -21.57 16.36
CA THR A 81 -20.64 -21.83 15.05
C THR A 81 -20.45 -20.62 14.13
N PHE A 82 -20.77 -20.76 12.84
CA PHE A 82 -20.74 -19.66 11.88
C PHE A 82 -21.98 -19.66 11.00
N ASN A 83 -22.35 -18.48 10.53
CA ASN A 83 -23.41 -18.27 9.54
C ASN A 83 -23.01 -17.27 8.44
N SER A 84 -21.76 -16.80 8.46
CA SER A 84 -21.19 -15.90 7.47
C SER A 84 -19.77 -16.33 7.09
N LEU A 85 -19.42 -16.18 5.82
CA LEU A 85 -18.04 -16.30 5.33
C LEU A 85 -17.33 -14.94 5.21
N ASN A 86 -18.03 -13.84 5.50
CA ASN A 86 -17.44 -12.52 5.58
C ASN A 86 -17.13 -12.18 7.05
N ALA A 87 -15.83 -12.23 7.38
CA ALA A 87 -15.33 -11.94 8.72
C ALA A 87 -15.14 -10.43 9.01
N TYR A 88 -15.26 -9.57 8.01
CA TYR A 88 -14.86 -8.14 8.11
C TYR A 88 -16.03 -7.19 8.34
N VAL A 89 -17.25 -7.68 8.56
CA VAL A 89 -18.44 -6.87 8.87
C VAL A 89 -18.87 -7.08 10.31
N LEU A 90 -19.67 -6.17 10.89
CA LEU A 90 -20.15 -6.34 12.26
C LEU A 90 -21.19 -7.48 12.42
N LYS A 91 -22.06 -7.64 11.42
CA LYS A 91 -23.23 -8.52 11.51
C LYS A 91 -22.86 -9.97 11.21
N GLY A 92 -23.47 -10.90 11.96
CA GLY A 92 -23.34 -12.35 11.75
C GLY A 92 -22.17 -12.97 12.52
N GLU A 93 -22.04 -14.28 12.39
CA GLU A 93 -20.96 -15.06 12.99
C GLU A 93 -20.02 -15.53 11.87
N GLY A 94 -18.85 -14.90 11.80
CA GLY A 94 -17.84 -15.21 10.79
C GLY A 94 -17.17 -16.56 11.03
N ALA A 95 -16.94 -17.32 9.97
CA ALA A 95 -16.13 -18.53 10.03
C ALA A 95 -14.66 -18.21 10.38
N GLN A 96 -14.08 -18.98 11.30
CA GLN A 96 -12.67 -18.87 11.65
C GLN A 96 -11.78 -19.32 10.48
N GLY A 97 -10.63 -18.67 10.31
CA GLY A 97 -9.68 -18.97 9.24
C GLY A 97 -10.00 -18.33 7.89
N MET A 98 -11.16 -17.66 7.75
CA MET A 98 -11.48 -16.91 6.53
C MET A 98 -10.46 -15.82 6.21
N ASP A 99 -9.79 -15.26 7.21
CA ASP A 99 -8.67 -14.33 7.07
C ASP A 99 -7.51 -14.91 6.24
N MET A 100 -7.27 -16.23 6.26
CA MET A 100 -6.25 -16.89 5.43
C MET A 100 -6.58 -16.88 3.93
N THR A 101 -7.81 -16.52 3.54
CA THR A 101 -8.22 -16.36 2.14
C THR A 101 -7.99 -14.96 1.59
N PHE A 102 -7.51 -14.02 2.43
CA PHE A 102 -7.19 -12.64 2.07
C PHE A 102 -5.68 -12.40 2.13
N ALA A 103 -5.22 -11.39 1.40
CA ALA A 103 -3.83 -10.97 1.43
C ALA A 103 -3.68 -9.57 2.03
N THR A 104 -2.68 -9.40 2.90
CA THR A 104 -2.21 -8.09 3.34
C THR A 104 -1.17 -7.53 2.36
N LEU A 105 -0.90 -6.22 2.40
CA LEU A 105 0.20 -5.64 1.61
C LEU A 105 1.56 -6.12 2.11
N MET A 106 1.72 -6.21 3.43
CA MET A 106 2.95 -6.66 4.09
C MET A 106 2.61 -7.72 5.15
N SER A 107 3.56 -8.61 5.41
CA SER A 107 3.44 -9.68 6.40
C SER A 107 4.32 -9.41 7.61
N ARG A 108 3.79 -9.67 8.80
CA ARG A 108 4.51 -9.46 10.06
C ARG A 108 5.53 -10.58 10.30
N ALA A 109 6.74 -10.22 10.74
CA ALA A 109 7.68 -11.18 11.29
C ALA A 109 7.31 -11.48 12.76
N ASN A 110 7.13 -12.76 13.08
CA ASN A 110 6.68 -13.17 14.43
C ASN A 110 7.81 -13.25 15.46
N ASP A 111 9.06 -13.14 15.01
CA ASP A 111 10.26 -13.11 15.84
C ASP A 111 10.83 -11.69 16.00
N GLU A 112 10.06 -10.67 15.63
CA GLU A 112 10.39 -9.26 15.83
C GLU A 112 9.24 -8.50 16.53
N PRO A 113 9.54 -7.49 17.37
CA PRO A 113 8.52 -6.77 18.14
C PRO A 113 7.50 -6.03 17.28
N ASP A 114 7.93 -5.44 16.17
CA ASP A 114 7.06 -4.70 15.26
C ASP A 114 7.71 -4.49 13.89
N ALA A 115 7.96 -5.58 13.17
CA ALA A 115 8.50 -5.54 11.82
C ALA A 115 7.54 -6.20 10.83
N MET A 116 7.37 -5.56 9.68
CA MET A 116 6.61 -6.07 8.55
C MET A 116 7.49 -6.10 7.30
N TYR A 117 7.34 -7.13 6.48
CA TYR A 117 8.09 -7.34 5.24
C TYR A 117 7.13 -7.51 4.06
N GLY A 118 7.62 -7.26 2.84
CA GLY A 118 6.79 -7.31 1.64
C GLY A 118 6.02 -8.63 1.46
N PHE A 119 4.69 -8.55 1.32
CA PHE A 119 3.80 -9.66 0.98
C PHE A 119 3.14 -9.41 -0.38
N ALA A 120 1.87 -8.98 -0.48
CA ALA A 120 1.30 -8.60 -1.78
C ALA A 120 2.00 -7.38 -2.40
N ALA A 121 2.50 -6.47 -1.56
CA ALA A 121 3.46 -5.44 -1.93
C ALA A 121 4.89 -5.95 -1.72
N LYS A 122 5.78 -5.70 -2.68
CA LYS A 122 7.21 -6.06 -2.56
C LYS A 122 7.99 -5.05 -1.70
N SER A 123 7.50 -3.81 -1.62
CA SER A 123 8.22 -2.71 -1.00
C SER A 123 7.27 -1.59 -0.57
N VAL A 124 7.80 -0.69 0.24
CA VAL A 124 7.15 0.54 0.68
C VAL A 124 8.13 1.72 0.64
N GLN A 125 7.65 2.86 0.18
CA GLN A 125 8.29 4.17 0.35
C GLN A 125 7.45 5.00 1.32
N ILE A 126 8.10 5.70 2.23
CA ILE A 126 7.44 6.51 3.26
C ILE A 126 7.94 7.94 3.11
N SER A 127 7.03 8.90 3.02
CA SER A 127 7.41 10.32 2.98
C SER A 127 8.13 10.74 4.27
N PRO A 128 8.99 11.78 4.24
CA PRO A 128 9.74 12.22 5.43
C PRO A 128 8.87 12.58 6.64
N ASP A 129 7.65 13.09 6.39
CA ASP A 129 6.65 13.42 7.42
C ASP A 129 5.80 12.22 7.87
N LYS A 130 6.01 11.04 7.26
CA LYS A 130 5.28 9.78 7.48
C LYS A 130 3.77 9.89 7.22
N LEU A 131 3.33 10.83 6.39
CA LEU A 131 1.92 10.98 6.05
C LEU A 131 1.53 10.26 4.76
N ILE A 132 2.50 9.92 3.91
CA ILE A 132 2.30 9.25 2.63
C ILE A 132 3.08 7.95 2.61
N TYR A 133 2.38 6.86 2.31
CA TYR A 133 2.96 5.54 2.12
C TYR A 133 2.68 5.10 0.68
N ARG A 134 3.72 4.73 -0.05
CA ARG A 134 3.60 4.16 -1.40
C ARG A 134 4.04 2.72 -1.39
N PHE A 135 3.12 1.83 -1.73
CA PHE A 135 3.39 0.40 -1.83
C PHE A 135 3.53 0.03 -3.30
N ALA A 136 4.61 -0.66 -3.65
CA ALA A 136 4.74 -1.27 -4.97
C ALA A 136 4.26 -2.73 -4.90
N LEU A 137 3.26 -3.06 -5.70
CA LEU A 137 2.68 -4.41 -5.78
C LEU A 137 3.57 -5.37 -6.54
N ARG A 138 3.46 -6.65 -6.16
CA ARG A 138 4.10 -7.76 -6.85
C ARG A 138 3.42 -8.04 -8.20
N PRO A 139 4.12 -8.02 -9.34
CA PRO A 139 3.52 -8.35 -10.63
C PRO A 139 3.03 -9.80 -10.73
N GLU A 140 3.51 -10.69 -9.87
CA GLU A 140 3.10 -12.08 -9.71
C GLU A 140 1.83 -12.27 -8.86
N ALA A 141 1.35 -11.25 -8.14
CA ALA A 141 0.19 -11.39 -7.25
C ALA A 141 -1.10 -11.67 -8.06
N ARG A 142 -1.80 -12.75 -7.70
CA ARG A 142 -3.04 -13.21 -8.35
C ARG A 142 -4.09 -13.56 -7.32
N PHE A 143 -5.35 -13.33 -7.67
CA PHE A 143 -6.48 -13.95 -6.98
C PHE A 143 -6.55 -15.45 -7.32
N HIS A 144 -7.34 -16.19 -6.54
CA HIS A 144 -7.48 -17.64 -6.70
C HIS A 144 -8.12 -18.04 -8.04
N ASP A 145 -8.83 -17.13 -8.71
CA ASP A 145 -9.39 -17.31 -10.05
C ASP A 145 -8.37 -17.04 -11.18
N GLY A 146 -7.14 -16.64 -10.83
CA GLY A 146 -6.07 -16.33 -11.75
C GLY A 146 -6.04 -14.88 -12.25
N SER A 147 -7.00 -14.03 -11.86
CA SER A 147 -6.97 -12.61 -12.18
C SER A 147 -5.83 -11.88 -11.46
N LYS A 148 -5.31 -10.80 -12.06
CA LYS A 148 -4.23 -10.00 -11.49
C LYS A 148 -4.74 -9.18 -10.32
N LEU A 149 -4.00 -9.20 -9.19
CA LEU A 149 -4.20 -8.23 -8.12
C LEU A 149 -3.60 -6.89 -8.54
N THR A 150 -4.41 -5.85 -8.50
CA THR A 150 -4.07 -4.49 -8.91
C THR A 150 -4.18 -3.50 -7.75
N ALA A 151 -3.59 -2.32 -7.91
CA ALA A 151 -3.68 -1.25 -6.91
C ALA A 151 -5.14 -0.79 -6.69
N GLN A 152 -5.98 -0.88 -7.71
CA GLN A 152 -7.39 -0.54 -7.66
C GLN A 152 -8.15 -1.47 -6.71
N ASP A 153 -7.79 -2.76 -6.65
CA ASP A 153 -8.37 -3.72 -5.71
C ASP A 153 -8.04 -3.37 -4.25
N VAL A 154 -6.82 -2.87 -4.02
CA VAL A 154 -6.37 -2.41 -2.70
C VAL A 154 -7.11 -1.14 -2.29
N VAL A 155 -7.21 -0.16 -3.19
CA VAL A 155 -7.96 1.09 -2.96
C VAL A 155 -9.43 0.78 -2.66
N PHE A 156 -10.06 -0.10 -3.44
CA PHE A 156 -11.42 -0.57 -3.20
C PHE A 156 -11.56 -1.20 -1.81
N SER A 157 -10.62 -2.07 -1.43
CA SER A 157 -10.62 -2.77 -0.14
C SER A 157 -10.52 -1.79 1.03
N LEU A 158 -9.56 -0.87 1.00
CA LEU A 158 -9.35 0.12 2.07
C LEU A 158 -10.57 1.03 2.24
N ASN A 159 -11.14 1.53 1.14
CA ASN A 159 -12.34 2.37 1.18
C ASN A 159 -13.56 1.59 1.69
N THR A 160 -13.75 0.35 1.24
CA THR A 160 -14.85 -0.52 1.68
C THR A 160 -14.74 -0.84 3.17
N LEU A 161 -13.54 -1.14 3.66
CA LEU A 161 -13.31 -1.42 5.08
C LEU A 161 -13.51 -0.17 5.96
N LYS A 162 -13.12 1.01 5.48
CA LYS A 162 -13.39 2.27 6.19
C LYS A 162 -14.89 2.54 6.30
N GLU A 163 -15.63 2.37 5.22
CA GLU A 163 -17.06 2.71 5.15
C GLU A 163 -17.96 1.66 5.81
N LYS A 164 -17.67 0.37 5.57
CA LYS A 164 -18.58 -0.76 5.86
C LYS A 164 -17.95 -1.87 6.69
N GLY A 165 -16.68 -1.73 7.05
CA GLY A 165 -15.96 -2.73 7.83
C GLY A 165 -16.46 -2.81 9.27
N HIS A 166 -15.97 -3.84 9.97
CA HIS A 166 -16.19 -4.03 11.39
C HIS A 166 -15.70 -2.78 12.17
N PRO A 167 -16.39 -2.33 13.23
CA PRO A 167 -16.02 -1.11 13.96
C PRO A 167 -14.56 -1.04 14.41
N LEU A 168 -13.96 -2.18 14.82
CA LEU A 168 -12.54 -2.25 15.14
C LEU A 168 -11.62 -1.86 13.96
N ILE A 169 -11.99 -2.22 12.73
CA ILE A 169 -11.27 -1.84 11.51
C ILE A 169 -11.47 -0.34 11.26
N GLN A 170 -12.69 0.16 11.41
CA GLN A 170 -12.98 1.59 11.23
C GLN A 170 -12.19 2.46 12.22
N VAL A 171 -12.03 2.00 13.47
CA VAL A 171 -11.19 2.67 14.48
C VAL A 171 -9.71 2.65 14.06
N GLN A 172 -9.21 1.53 13.54
CA GLN A 172 -7.84 1.43 13.01
C GLN A 172 -7.62 2.34 11.79
N LEU A 173 -8.67 2.57 10.98
CA LEU A 173 -8.64 3.44 9.80
C LEU A 173 -9.08 4.88 10.08
N ARG A 174 -9.17 5.30 11.36
CA ARG A 174 -9.64 6.65 11.72
C ARG A 174 -8.79 7.78 11.10
N ASP A 175 -7.48 7.56 11.03
CA ASP A 175 -6.49 8.53 10.56
C ASP A 175 -6.15 8.35 9.08
N PHE A 176 -6.68 7.31 8.43
CA PHE A 176 -6.58 7.11 6.99
C PHE A 176 -7.42 8.18 6.28
N VAL A 177 -6.81 8.97 5.40
CA VAL A 177 -7.50 10.02 4.64
C VAL A 177 -8.04 9.44 3.34
N LYS A 178 -7.15 8.88 2.51
CA LYS A 178 -7.49 8.31 1.21
C LYS A 178 -6.44 7.28 0.75
N ALA A 179 -6.86 6.45 -0.21
CA ALA A 179 -5.97 5.62 -1.02
C ALA A 179 -6.17 5.97 -2.50
N GLU A 180 -5.08 5.96 -3.26
CA GLU A 180 -5.06 6.24 -4.69
C GLU A 180 -4.23 5.18 -5.42
N ALA A 181 -4.62 4.88 -6.66
CA ALA A 181 -3.92 3.97 -7.56
C ALA A 181 -3.52 4.75 -8.82
N PRO A 182 -2.36 5.44 -8.84
CA PRO A 182 -1.90 6.16 -10.03
C PRO A 182 -1.65 5.23 -11.24
N ASP A 183 -1.40 3.95 -10.97
CA ASP A 183 -1.27 2.87 -11.95
C ASP A 183 -1.66 1.54 -11.30
N ASP A 184 -1.64 0.43 -12.06
CA ASP A 184 -2.06 -0.90 -11.58
C ASP A 184 -1.15 -1.52 -10.50
N ALA A 185 0.06 -0.99 -10.32
CA ALA A 185 1.09 -1.58 -9.47
C ALA A 185 1.43 -0.71 -8.25
N THR A 186 0.97 0.54 -8.20
CA THR A 186 1.33 1.49 -7.15
C THR A 186 0.10 1.85 -6.33
N VAL A 187 0.16 1.60 -5.02
CA VAL A 187 -0.86 2.07 -4.07
C VAL A 187 -0.29 3.22 -3.26
N VAL A 188 -0.96 4.36 -3.24
CA VAL A 188 -0.59 5.53 -2.46
C VAL A 188 -1.62 5.70 -1.34
N VAL A 189 -1.19 5.64 -0.09
CA VAL A 189 -2.02 5.83 1.10
C VAL A 189 -1.64 7.14 1.77
N THR A 190 -2.63 7.99 2.04
CA THR A 190 -2.46 9.27 2.74
C THR A 190 -3.11 9.22 4.12
N PHE A 191 -2.42 9.73 5.13
CA PHE A 191 -2.90 9.81 6.51
C PHE A 191 -3.01 11.26 7.01
N ALA A 192 -3.78 11.45 8.07
CA ALA A 192 -4.01 12.75 8.69
C ALA A 192 -2.77 13.24 9.45
N ALA A 193 -2.50 14.55 9.37
CA ALA A 193 -1.48 15.18 10.18
C ALA A 193 -1.82 15.09 11.67
N GLY A 194 -0.82 14.90 12.54
CA GLY A 194 -1.01 14.81 13.98
C GLY A 194 -1.66 13.50 14.47
N ARG A 195 -1.79 12.50 13.60
CA ARG A 195 -2.26 11.16 13.98
C ARG A 195 -1.36 10.51 15.03
N ALA A 196 -1.96 9.59 15.80
CA ALA A 196 -1.22 8.81 16.77
C ALA A 196 -0.29 7.80 16.08
N ARG A 197 0.79 7.42 16.77
CA ARG A 197 1.81 6.48 16.27
C ARG A 197 1.36 5.01 16.31
N ASP A 198 0.18 4.73 16.85
CA ASP A 198 -0.38 3.38 17.06
C ASP A 198 -1.00 2.78 15.78
N VAL A 199 -1.21 3.62 14.77
CA VAL A 199 -1.64 3.24 13.42
C VAL A 199 -0.62 3.78 12.40
N PRO A 200 -0.39 3.10 11.27
CA PRO A 200 0.70 3.41 10.34
C PRO A 200 0.80 4.85 9.94
#